data_AF-A0A7S3WE41-F1
#
_entry.id   AF-A0A7S3WE41-F1
#
_cell.length_a   1.000
_cell.length_b   1.000
_cell.length_c   1.000
_cell.angle_alpha   90.00
_cell.angle_beta   90.00
_cell.angle_gamma   90.00
#
_symmetry.space_group_name_H-M   'P 1'
#
loop_
_entity.id
_entity.type
_entity.pdbx_description
1 polymer ?
#
loop_
_entity_poly.entity_id
_entity_poly.type
_entity_poly.pdbx_seq_one_letter_code
_entity_poly.pdbx_strand_id
1 'polypeptide(L)'
;PRRPGPMVIVLFYDRAARLLQPIRDAAQSDWQLEEWRLGDSAARLEELLALAVVIVAGPGFPASALGKTRNLRLLQCASAGYEWIDFDAVPPTAHVCNTSSMDVSIAEYVLCAILEWQVGCMRADRALRAARCIVPPFGAPGQRE
;
A
#
# COMPACT_ATOMS: atom_id res chain seq x y z
N PRO A 1 34.34 -1.33 -18.65
CA PRO A 1 32.93 -1.22 -18.21
C PRO A 1 32.86 -0.95 -16.69
N ARG A 2 32.49 0.28 -16.28
CA ARG A 2 32.28 0.58 -14.85
C ARG A 2 31.15 -0.31 -14.34
N ARG A 3 31.42 -1.13 -13.32
CA ARG A 3 30.35 -1.79 -12.56
C ARG A 3 29.40 -0.69 -12.07
N PRO A 4 28.07 -0.80 -12.24
CA PRO A 4 27.18 0.14 -11.59
C PRO A 4 27.46 0.04 -10.09
N GLY A 5 27.56 1.18 -9.41
CA GLY A 5 27.62 1.20 -7.95
C GLY A 5 26.40 0.49 -7.35
N PRO A 6 26.38 0.28 -6.02
CA PRO A 6 25.28 -0.41 -5.36
C PRO A 6 23.93 0.15 -5.82
N MET A 7 23.06 -0.71 -6.32
CA MET A 7 21.74 -0.29 -6.77
C MET A 7 20.85 -0.13 -5.54
N VAL A 8 20.44 1.11 -5.27
CA VAL A 8 19.64 1.45 -4.10
C VAL A 8 18.16 1.36 -4.43
N ILE A 9 17.43 0.52 -3.69
CA ILE A 9 15.97 0.47 -3.66
C ILE A 9 15.52 1.30 -2.47
N VAL A 10 14.69 2.31 -2.71
CA VAL A 10 14.10 3.11 -1.64
C VAL A 10 12.62 2.77 -1.51
N LEU A 11 12.22 2.34 -0.31
CA LEU A 11 10.85 1.96 0.00
C LEU A 11 10.15 3.07 0.78
N PHE A 12 9.04 3.55 0.21
CA PHE A 12 8.22 4.65 0.70
C PHE A 12 6.78 4.17 0.91
N TYR A 13 6.52 3.54 2.05
CA TYR A 13 5.17 3.27 2.55
C TYR A 13 5.31 2.61 3.91
N ASP A 14 4.69 3.14 4.98
CA ASP A 14 4.80 2.53 6.32
C ASP A 14 4.34 1.06 6.34
N ARG A 15 3.40 0.68 5.46
CA ARG A 15 3.00 -0.73 5.31
C ARG A 15 3.83 -1.52 4.30
N ALA A 16 4.75 -0.90 3.56
CA ALA A 16 5.75 -1.61 2.76
C ALA A 16 6.98 -2.03 3.59
N ALA A 17 7.15 -1.50 4.82
CA ALA A 17 8.19 -1.95 5.73
C ALA A 17 8.14 -3.47 5.95
N ARG A 18 6.94 -4.08 6.00
CA ARG A 18 6.77 -5.54 6.09
C ARG A 18 7.26 -6.31 4.85
N LEU A 19 7.41 -5.64 3.71
CA LEU A 19 7.93 -6.22 2.47
C LEU A 19 9.45 -6.10 2.36
N LEU A 20 10.11 -5.30 3.23
CA LEU A 20 11.57 -5.15 3.24
C LEU A 20 12.28 -6.50 3.36
N GLN A 21 11.85 -7.34 4.30
CA GLN A 21 12.51 -8.62 4.54
C GLN A 21 12.34 -9.58 3.35
N PRO A 22 11.12 -9.84 2.83
CA PRO A 22 10.96 -10.62 1.60
C PRO A 22 11.75 -10.08 0.39
N ILE A 23 11.79 -8.76 0.21
CA ILE A 23 12.56 -8.15 -0.88
C ILE A 23 14.06 -8.35 -0.65
N ARG A 24 14.54 -8.22 0.60
CA ARG A 24 15.94 -8.45 0.95
C ARG A 24 16.36 -9.90 0.72
N ASP A 25 15.49 -10.85 1.06
CA ASP A 25 15.74 -12.27 0.87
C ASP A 25 15.75 -12.65 -0.62
N ALA A 26 14.92 -11.98 -1.43
CA ALA A 26 14.85 -12.20 -2.87
C ALA A 26 15.90 -11.43 -3.67
N ALA A 27 16.35 -10.27 -3.17
CA ALA A 27 17.38 -9.46 -3.80
C ALA A 27 18.76 -10.11 -3.60
N GLN A 28 19.54 -10.22 -4.67
CA GLN A 28 20.92 -10.70 -4.61
C GLN A 28 21.80 -9.73 -3.80
N SER A 29 23.00 -10.17 -3.39
CA SER A 29 23.93 -9.46 -2.47
C SER A 29 24.35 -8.04 -2.87
N ASP A 30 24.07 -7.63 -4.10
CA ASP A 30 24.59 -6.40 -4.68
C ASP A 30 23.60 -5.22 -4.56
N TRP A 31 22.41 -5.46 -4.01
CA TRP A 31 21.37 -4.44 -3.82
C TRP A 31 21.42 -3.87 -2.40
N GLN A 32 21.34 -2.54 -2.32
CA GLN A 32 21.14 -1.84 -1.05
C GLN A 32 19.67 -1.46 -0.91
N LEU A 33 19.05 -1.85 0.20
CA LEU A 33 17.66 -1.54 0.50
C LEU A 33 17.62 -0.49 1.61
N GLU A 34 17.07 0.65 1.26
CA GLU A 34 16.89 1.80 2.15
C GLU A 34 15.41 2.04 2.38
N GLU A 35 15.07 2.40 3.62
CA GLU A 35 13.71 2.76 4.01
C GLU A 35 13.67 4.26 4.31
N TRP A 36 12.60 4.91 3.88
CA TRP A 36 12.28 6.26 4.32
C TRP A 36 10.80 6.31 4.70
N ARG A 37 10.52 6.87 5.88
CA ARG A 37 9.18 6.96 6.46
C ARG A 37 8.65 8.37 6.44
N LEU A 38 7.32 8.47 6.44
CA LEU A 38 6.65 9.76 6.57
C LEU A 38 7.01 10.37 7.94
N GLY A 39 7.76 11.47 7.94
CA GLY A 39 8.29 12.11 9.14
C GLY A 39 9.82 12.06 9.27
N ASP A 40 10.50 11.26 8.44
CA ASP A 40 11.96 11.33 8.29
C ASP A 40 12.38 12.67 7.68
N SER A 41 13.63 13.06 7.90
CA SER A 41 14.13 14.36 7.48
C SER A 41 14.16 14.51 5.95
N ALA A 42 13.94 15.74 5.48
CA ALA A 42 14.05 16.08 4.06
C ALA A 42 15.49 15.86 3.54
N ALA A 43 16.51 16.07 4.37
CA ALA A 43 17.90 15.79 4.01
C ALA A 43 18.13 14.30 3.71
N ARG A 44 17.59 13.40 4.54
CA ARG A 44 17.68 11.96 4.31
C ARG A 44 16.99 11.55 3.01
N LEU A 45 15.83 12.15 2.71
CA LEU A 45 15.14 11.94 1.45
C LEU A 45 16.02 12.32 0.25
N GLU A 46 16.67 13.48 0.29
CA GLU A 46 17.54 13.94 -0.80
C GLU A 46 18.75 13.04 -1.04
N GLU A 47 19.40 12.58 0.03
CA GLU A 47 20.49 11.60 -0.04
C GLU A 47 20.06 10.32 -0.77
N LEU A 48 18.88 9.80 -0.40
CA LEU A 48 18.34 8.58 -0.97
C LEU A 48 17.94 8.78 -2.43
N LEU A 49 17.29 9.89 -2.78
CA LEU A 49 16.88 10.20 -4.16
C LEU A 49 18.08 10.35 -5.10
N ALA A 50 19.22 10.87 -4.61
CA ALA A 50 20.43 10.99 -5.40
C ALA A 50 21.02 9.63 -5.82
N LEU A 51 20.78 8.57 -5.03
CA LEU A 51 21.30 7.22 -5.23
C LEU A 51 20.26 6.25 -5.82
N ALA A 52 18.97 6.55 -5.66
CA ALA A 52 17.87 5.65 -6.00
C ALA A 52 17.89 5.23 -7.48
N VAL A 53 17.84 3.91 -7.69
CA VAL A 53 17.61 3.30 -9.01
C VAL A 53 16.17 2.81 -9.12
N VAL A 54 15.62 2.33 -8.01
CA VAL A 54 14.24 1.89 -7.88
C VAL A 54 13.60 2.59 -6.69
N ILE A 55 12.40 3.11 -6.87
CA ILE A 55 11.57 3.68 -5.82
C ILE A 55 10.27 2.90 -5.78
N VAL A 56 9.89 2.39 -4.61
CA VAL A 56 8.54 1.87 -4.39
C VAL A 56 7.82 2.87 -3.52
N ALA A 57 6.75 3.48 -4.02
CA ALA A 57 6.07 4.58 -3.34
C ALA A 57 4.54 4.44 -3.35
N GLY A 58 3.90 5.08 -2.38
CA GLY A 58 2.46 5.22 -2.31
C GLY A 58 2.02 6.67 -2.04
N PRO A 59 0.70 6.91 -1.91
CA PRO A 59 0.16 8.21 -1.55
C PRO A 59 0.85 8.80 -0.30
N GLY A 60 1.25 10.07 -0.37
CA GLY A 60 2.01 10.75 0.69
C GLY A 60 3.51 10.91 0.41
N PHE A 61 4.04 10.21 -0.61
CA PHE A 61 5.38 10.49 -1.11
C PHE A 61 5.42 11.88 -1.80
N PRO A 62 6.45 12.71 -1.55
CA PRO A 62 6.60 14.00 -2.21
C PRO A 62 7.02 13.81 -3.68
N ALA A 63 6.04 13.56 -4.57
CA ALA A 63 6.27 13.22 -5.98
C ALA A 63 7.08 14.29 -6.74
N SER A 64 6.96 15.57 -6.38
CA SER A 64 7.78 16.65 -6.95
C SER A 64 9.29 16.48 -6.70
N ALA A 65 9.68 15.67 -5.72
CA ALA A 65 11.08 15.36 -5.45
C ALA A 65 11.70 14.39 -6.47
N LEU A 66 10.90 13.75 -7.33
CA LEU A 66 11.39 12.83 -8.37
C LEU A 66 12.37 13.52 -9.33
N GLY A 67 12.20 14.81 -9.59
CA GLY A 67 13.10 15.60 -10.42
C GLY A 67 14.53 15.71 -9.86
N LYS A 68 14.75 15.37 -8.58
CA LYS A 68 16.08 15.32 -7.95
C LYS A 68 16.81 13.99 -8.18
N THR A 69 16.11 12.97 -8.67
CA THR A 69 16.71 11.66 -8.93
C THR A 69 17.58 11.69 -10.19
N ARG A 70 18.76 11.06 -10.11
CA ARG A 70 19.72 11.03 -11.25
C ARG A 70 19.80 9.68 -11.95
N ASN A 71 19.46 8.61 -11.23
CA ASN A 71 19.67 7.24 -11.69
C ASN A 71 18.36 6.42 -11.73
N LEU A 72 17.21 7.08 -11.52
CA LEU A 72 15.93 6.39 -11.41
C LEU A 72 15.58 5.69 -12.73
N ARG A 73 15.28 4.40 -12.60
CA ARG A 73 14.86 3.51 -13.71
C ARG A 73 13.45 2.97 -13.51
N LEU A 74 12.98 2.88 -12.27
CA LEU A 74 11.67 2.34 -11.95
C LEU A 74 11.05 3.06 -10.75
N LEU A 75 9.85 3.58 -10.95
CA LEU A 75 8.93 4.01 -9.91
C LEU A 75 7.77 3.00 -9.84
N GLN A 76 7.72 2.21 -8.78
CA GLN A 76 6.68 1.22 -8.54
C GLN A 76 5.67 1.78 -7.54
N CYS A 77 4.43 1.99 -7.97
CA CYS A 77 3.33 2.30 -7.08
C CYS A 77 2.98 1.07 -6.25
N ALA A 78 2.82 1.26 -4.95
CA ALA A 78 2.31 0.24 -4.02
C ALA A 78 0.76 0.12 -4.08
N SER A 79 0.13 0.77 -5.05
CA SER A 79 -1.32 0.85 -5.28
C SER A 79 -1.64 0.82 -6.77
N ALA A 80 -2.92 0.60 -7.08
CA ALA A 80 -3.47 0.72 -8.43
C ALA A 80 -3.55 2.19 -8.86
N GLY A 81 -3.96 3.08 -7.96
CA GLY A 81 -3.97 4.52 -8.19
C GLY A 81 -2.56 5.12 -8.22
N TYR A 82 -2.33 5.99 -9.19
CA TYR A 82 -1.09 6.71 -9.46
C TYR A 82 -1.32 8.22 -9.67
N GLU A 83 -2.52 8.71 -9.38
CA GLU A 83 -2.96 10.10 -9.57
C GLU A 83 -2.16 11.11 -8.72
N TRP A 84 -1.45 10.62 -7.70
CA TRP A 84 -0.57 11.42 -6.84
C TRP A 84 0.83 11.66 -7.43
N ILE A 85 1.14 11.07 -8.59
CA ILE A 85 2.43 11.24 -9.24
C ILE A 85 2.42 12.49 -10.12
N ASP A 86 3.40 13.36 -9.89
CA ASP A 86 3.76 14.43 -10.81
C ASP A 86 4.63 13.85 -11.95
N PHE A 87 4.01 13.56 -13.10
CA PHE A 87 4.70 12.97 -14.24
C PHE A 87 5.73 13.91 -14.87
N ASP A 88 5.58 15.23 -14.72
CA ASP A 88 6.57 16.19 -15.22
C ASP A 88 7.87 16.13 -14.39
N ALA A 89 7.79 15.69 -13.13
CA ALA A 89 8.94 15.46 -12.28
C ALA A 89 9.59 14.07 -12.49
N VAL A 90 8.96 13.15 -13.23
CA VAL A 90 9.51 11.81 -13.49
C VAL A 90 10.63 11.92 -14.54
N PRO A 91 11.86 11.43 -14.24
CA PRO A 91 12.92 11.40 -15.24
C PRO A 91 12.51 10.59 -16.47
N PRO A 92 12.84 11.03 -17.70
CA PRO A 92 12.53 10.29 -18.92
C PRO A 92 13.14 8.87 -18.97
N THR A 93 14.13 8.59 -18.12
CA THR A 93 14.78 7.29 -18.00
C THR A 93 14.02 6.29 -17.13
N ALA A 94 12.98 6.74 -16.42
CA ALA A 94 12.25 5.93 -15.45
C ALA A 94 10.94 5.40 -16.02
N HIS A 95 10.67 4.12 -15.77
CA HIS A 95 9.35 3.54 -15.97
C HIS A 95 8.49 3.74 -14.73
N VAL A 96 7.21 4.07 -14.94
CA VAL A 96 6.21 4.13 -13.87
C VAL A 96 5.32 2.89 -13.98
N CYS A 97 5.27 2.09 -12.93
CA CYS A 97 4.49 0.85 -12.87
C CYS A 97 3.54 0.91 -11.67
N ASN A 98 2.34 0.33 -11.81
CA ASN A 98 1.40 0.14 -10.70
C ASN A 98 1.06 -1.34 -10.53
N THR A 99 0.17 -1.64 -9.58
CA THR A 99 -0.37 -3.00 -9.39
C THR A 99 -1.88 -3.00 -9.61
N SER A 100 -2.36 -3.85 -10.51
CA SER A 100 -3.78 -3.89 -10.92
C SER A 100 -4.61 -4.98 -10.23
N SER A 101 -4.16 -5.54 -9.10
CA SER A 101 -4.75 -6.76 -8.51
C SER A 101 -5.64 -6.53 -7.27
N MET A 102 -6.11 -5.31 -7.05
CA MET A 102 -6.97 -4.98 -5.89
C MET A 102 -8.47 -5.07 -6.21
N ASP A 103 -8.81 -5.39 -7.45
CA ASP A 103 -10.17 -5.51 -7.96
C ASP A 103 -11.04 -6.47 -7.14
N VAL A 104 -10.55 -7.67 -6.86
CA VAL A 104 -11.29 -8.68 -6.07
C VAL A 104 -11.54 -8.18 -4.65
N SER A 105 -10.51 -7.70 -3.96
CA SER A 105 -10.66 -7.22 -2.57
C SER A 105 -11.57 -6.00 -2.47
N ILE A 106 -11.55 -5.11 -3.46
CA ILE A 106 -12.48 -3.97 -3.53
C ILE A 106 -13.91 -4.47 -3.75
N ALA A 107 -14.12 -5.40 -4.68
CA ALA A 107 -15.44 -5.97 -4.94
C ALA A 107 -16.01 -6.67 -3.70
N GLU A 108 -15.20 -7.45 -2.99
CA GLU A 108 -15.57 -8.08 -1.72
C GLU A 108 -15.97 -7.04 -0.67
N TYR A 109 -15.17 -5.98 -0.51
CA TYR A 109 -15.48 -4.91 0.43
C TYR A 109 -16.80 -4.21 0.09
N VAL A 110 -17.01 -3.87 -1.19
CA VAL A 110 -18.25 -3.22 -1.66
C VAL A 110 -19.46 -4.12 -1.43
N LEU A 111 -19.37 -5.40 -1.77
CA LEU A 111 -20.46 -6.36 -1.52
C LEU A 111 -20.75 -6.51 -0.03
N CYS A 112 -19.73 -6.63 0.82
CA CYS A 112 -19.89 -6.66 2.27
C CYS A 112 -20.58 -5.38 2.79
N ALA A 113 -20.21 -4.20 2.29
CA ALA A 113 -20.83 -2.94 2.69
C ALA A 113 -22.31 -2.86 2.27
N ILE A 114 -22.65 -3.31 1.05
CA ILE A 114 -24.03 -3.38 0.57
C ILE A 114 -24.84 -4.35 1.44
N LEU A 115 -24.31 -5.54 1.72
CA LEU A 115 -24.97 -6.54 2.56
C LEU A 115 -25.16 -6.04 4.00
N GLU A 116 -24.14 -5.39 4.58
CA GLU A 116 -24.26 -4.78 5.90
C GLU A 116 -25.35 -3.71 5.92
N TRP A 117 -25.44 -2.87 4.88
CA TRP A 117 -26.49 -1.85 4.79
C TRP A 117 -27.89 -2.46 4.72
N GLN A 118 -28.06 -3.56 3.97
CA GLN A 118 -29.37 -4.20 3.79
C GLN A 118 -29.80 -5.04 5.00
N VAL A 119 -28.86 -5.75 5.63
CA VAL A 119 -29.17 -6.76 6.66
C VAL A 119 -28.89 -6.24 8.07
N GLY A 120 -27.96 -5.29 8.24
CA GLY A 120 -27.58 -4.73 9.54
C GLY A 120 -26.87 -5.74 10.44
N CYS A 121 -26.06 -6.63 9.85
CA CYS A 121 -25.36 -7.71 10.57
C CYS A 121 -24.50 -7.19 11.72
N MET A 122 -23.78 -6.07 11.58
CA MET A 122 -22.97 -5.51 12.67
C MET A 122 -23.82 -5.01 13.83
N ARG A 123 -25.03 -4.49 13.55
CA ARG A 123 -25.98 -4.11 14.61
C ARG A 123 -26.48 -5.36 15.34
N ALA A 124 -26.82 -6.42 14.61
CA ALA A 124 -27.23 -7.69 15.18
C ALA A 124 -26.10 -8.34 16.01
N ASP A 125 -24.87 -8.36 15.50
CA ASP A 125 -23.68 -8.87 16.23
C ASP A 125 -23.44 -8.10 17.53
N ARG A 126 -23.50 -6.76 17.51
CA ARG A 126 -23.38 -5.96 18.74
C ARG A 126 -24.48 -6.26 19.75
N ALA A 127 -25.73 -6.37 19.30
CA ALA A 127 -26.87 -6.70 20.16
C ALA A 127 -26.70 -8.10 20.78
N LEU A 128 -26.26 -9.06 19.98
CA LEU A 128 -25.98 -10.44 20.41
C LEU A 128 -24.90 -10.49 21.48
N ARG A 129 -23.76 -9.82 21.26
CA ARG A 129 -22.65 -9.77 22.24
C ARG A 129 -23.04 -9.07 23.55
N ALA A 130 -23.98 -8.13 23.50
CA ALA A 130 -24.50 -7.43 24.68
C ALA A 130 -25.63 -8.19 25.40
N ALA A 131 -26.24 -9.19 24.76
CA ALA A 131 -27.38 -9.90 25.31
C ALA A 131 -26.96 -10.89 26.40
N ARG A 132 -27.76 -10.97 27.48
CA ARG A 132 -27.64 -12.03 28.50
C ARG A 132 -28.43 -13.29 28.14
N CYS A 133 -29.45 -13.15 27.31
CA CYS A 133 -30.29 -14.23 26.79
C CYS A 133 -30.79 -13.80 25.40
N ILE A 134 -30.86 -14.76 24.47
CA ILE A 134 -31.26 -14.51 23.08
C ILE A 134 -32.59 -15.23 22.84
N VAL A 135 -33.60 -14.49 22.39
CA VAL A 135 -34.85 -15.07 21.91
C VAL A 135 -34.80 -15.06 20.39
N PRO A 136 -34.90 -16.21 19.70
CA PRO A 136 -34.85 -16.24 18.25
C PRO A 136 -36.04 -15.45 17.65
N PRO A 137 -35.81 -14.70 16.55
CA PRO A 137 -36.84 -13.87 15.91
C PRO A 137 -37.99 -14.68 15.31
N PHE A 138 -37.84 -16.01 15.20
CA PHE A 138 -38.86 -16.94 14.70
C PHE A 138 -39.80 -17.45 15.81
N GLY A 139 -39.75 -16.86 17.01
CA GLY A 139 -40.57 -17.25 18.16
C GLY A 139 -40.08 -18.54 18.82
N ALA A 140 -40.44 -18.72 20.10
CA ALA A 140 -40.25 -20.00 20.77
C ALA A 140 -41.10 -21.08 20.06
N PRO A 141 -40.64 -22.34 19.97
CA PRO A 141 -41.43 -23.41 19.38
C PRO A 141 -42.77 -23.52 20.13
N GLY A 142 -43.87 -23.15 19.45
CA GLY A 142 -45.22 -23.20 20.04
C GLY A 142 -46.11 -21.96 19.81
N GLN A 143 -45.61 -20.88 19.23
CA GLN A 143 -46.44 -19.73 18.83
C GLN A 143 -46.56 -19.63 17.31
N ARG A 144 -47.59 -20.26 16.75
CA ARG A 144 -48.17 -19.87 15.45
C ARG A 144 -49.57 -19.32 15.76
N GLU A 145 -49.91 -18.19 15.15
CA GLU A 145 -51.28 -17.63 15.13
C GLU A 145 -52.29 -18.63 14.53
#